data_AF-A0A1A6AXT1-F1
#
_entry.id   AF-A0A1A6AXT1-F1
#
_cell.length_a   1.000
_cell.length_b   1.000
_cell.length_c   1.000
_cell.angle_alpha   90.00
_cell.angle_beta   90.00
_cell.angle_gamma   90.00
#
_symmetry.space_group_name_H-M   'P 1'
#
loop_
_entity.id
_entity.type
_entity.pdbx_description
1 polymer ?
#
loop_
_entity_poly.entity_id
_entity_poly.type
_entity_poly.pdbx_seq_one_letter_code
_entity_poly.pdbx_strand_id
1 'polypeptide(L)'
;MRVGVAVKRLKLNLLPLSLLLIIPAINVSYGLLNNTIRGCHSLVTSLDMAIPFIKQFIIAYWMWFPFMFISLVYLCFNYRNSYYKCVVTMVIGMITCYIIYFFFQTMVPRPVVSGNDIFSRAVRFTYSWDKPFNCFPSIHVLASYIIMIASRKLDKKPFIKFAMNFMGISVIVSTQFVKQHVILDLIFAILLAEIIYRFVAGFILERGLIWKKKLCWWLTMKKKLET
;
A
#
# COMPACT_ATOMS: atom_id res chain seq x y z
N MET A 1 37.16 -1.29 -5.92
CA MET A 1 36.40 -0.02 -5.90
C MET A 1 34.86 -0.18 -5.88
N ARG A 2 34.25 -1.08 -6.68
CA ARG A 2 32.76 -1.21 -6.77
C ARG A 2 32.06 -1.78 -5.52
N VAL A 3 32.71 -2.70 -4.78
CA VAL A 3 32.13 -3.33 -3.58
C VAL A 3 31.95 -2.31 -2.43
N GLY A 4 32.92 -1.41 -2.22
CA GLY A 4 32.85 -0.39 -1.16
C GLY A 4 31.71 0.61 -1.36
N VAL A 5 31.38 0.95 -2.62
CA VAL A 5 30.27 1.84 -2.95
C VAL A 5 28.92 1.18 -2.69
N ALA A 6 28.77 -0.12 -3.02
CA ALA A 6 27.55 -0.87 -2.76
C ALA A 6 27.30 -1.02 -1.25
N VAL A 7 28.33 -1.35 -0.47
CA VAL A 7 28.24 -1.47 0.99
C VAL A 7 27.88 -0.12 1.65
N LYS A 8 28.48 0.99 1.19
CA LYS A 8 28.15 2.34 1.67
C LYS A 8 26.70 2.71 1.35
N ARG A 9 26.23 2.40 0.14
CA ARG A 9 24.83 2.63 -0.27
C ARG A 9 23.88 1.80 0.58
N LEU A 10 24.19 0.54 0.89
CA LEU A 10 23.36 -0.29 1.77
C LEU A 10 23.25 0.29 3.18
N LYS A 11 24.38 0.68 3.79
CA LYS A 11 24.40 1.30 5.13
C LYS A 11 23.55 2.58 5.19
N LEU A 12 23.62 3.44 4.17
CA LEU A 12 22.80 4.66 4.08
C LEU A 12 21.30 4.40 3.91
N ASN A 13 20.91 3.19 3.48
CA ASN A 13 19.52 2.80 3.27
C ASN A 13 18.95 1.94 4.40
N LEU A 14 19.79 1.45 5.33
CA LEU A 14 19.37 0.55 6.38
C LEU A 14 18.32 1.18 7.32
N LEU A 15 18.58 2.39 7.80
CA LEU A 15 17.64 3.12 8.67
C LEU A 15 16.32 3.46 7.96
N PRO A 16 16.32 3.97 6.71
CA PRO A 16 15.07 4.14 5.98
C PRO A 16 14.32 2.81 5.80
N LEU A 17 15.00 1.73 5.39
CA LEU A 17 14.38 0.43 5.19
C LEU A 17 13.78 -0.16 6.47
N SER A 18 14.34 0.12 7.65
CA SER A 18 13.78 -0.35 8.92
C SER A 18 12.39 0.23 9.21
N LEU A 19 12.02 1.37 8.60
CA LEU A 19 10.65 1.90 8.67
C LEU A 19 9.61 0.95 8.06
N LEU A 20 10.01 0.03 7.18
CA LEU A 20 9.11 -0.99 6.65
C LEU A 20 8.59 -1.94 7.73
N LEU A 21 9.30 -2.07 8.87
CA LEU A 21 8.86 -2.90 10.01
C LEU A 21 7.63 -2.33 10.71
N ILE A 22 7.32 -1.04 10.52
CA ILE A 22 6.10 -0.43 11.05
C ILE A 22 4.86 -1.07 10.41
N ILE A 23 4.92 -1.40 9.12
CA ILE A 23 3.78 -1.99 8.39
C ILE A 23 3.32 -3.32 9.02
N PRO A 24 4.17 -4.36 9.20
CA PRO A 24 3.74 -5.59 9.85
C PRO A 24 3.40 -5.39 11.32
N ALA A 25 4.03 -4.44 12.02
CA ALA A 25 3.70 -4.14 13.41
C ALA A 25 2.26 -3.63 13.56
N ILE A 26 1.82 -2.69 12.72
CA ILE A 26 0.44 -2.20 12.73
C ILE A 26 -0.52 -3.28 12.20
N ASN A 27 -0.06 -4.17 11.30
CA ASN A 27 -0.89 -5.25 10.78
C ASN A 27 -1.34 -6.27 11.84
N VAL A 28 -0.73 -6.28 13.04
CA VAL A 28 -1.24 -7.05 14.18
C VAL A 28 -2.69 -6.65 14.52
N SER A 29 -3.02 -5.36 14.39
CA SER A 29 -4.40 -4.85 14.58
C SER A 29 -5.40 -5.50 13.63
N TYR A 30 -4.99 -5.87 12.41
CA TYR A 30 -5.88 -6.57 11.48
C TYR A 30 -6.38 -7.90 12.06
N GLY A 31 -5.48 -8.71 12.62
CA GLY A 31 -5.84 -10.01 13.21
C GLY A 31 -6.78 -9.88 14.41
N LEU A 32 -6.59 -8.85 15.23
CA LEU A 32 -7.46 -8.55 16.38
C LEU A 32 -8.85 -8.08 15.96
N LEU A 33 -8.95 -7.39 14.82
CA LEU A 33 -10.22 -6.82 14.33
C LEU A 33 -11.02 -7.80 13.46
N ASN A 34 -10.36 -8.77 12.80
CA ASN A 34 -10.96 -9.66 11.80
C ASN A 34 -11.86 -10.74 12.44
N ASN A 35 -12.98 -10.32 13.02
CA ASN A 35 -13.97 -11.16 13.69
C ASN A 35 -15.32 -10.44 13.83
N THR A 36 -16.36 -11.20 14.14
CA THR A 36 -17.75 -10.72 14.22
C THR A 36 -18.14 -10.10 15.58
N ILE A 37 -17.21 -9.94 16.53
CA ILE A 37 -17.55 -9.55 17.92
C ILE A 37 -18.27 -8.19 17.97
N ARG A 38 -17.98 -7.28 17.04
CA ARG A 38 -18.57 -5.93 16.96
C ARG A 38 -19.74 -5.82 15.96
N GLY A 39 -20.23 -6.95 15.43
CA GLY A 39 -21.19 -6.97 14.32
C GLY A 39 -20.55 -6.57 12.98
N CYS A 40 -21.21 -6.91 11.87
CA CYS A 40 -20.70 -6.64 10.52
C CYS A 40 -21.79 -6.07 9.61
N HIS A 41 -21.41 -5.13 8.75
CA HIS A 41 -22.27 -4.59 7.70
C HIS A 41 -21.98 -5.26 6.35
N SER A 42 -22.90 -5.09 5.40
CA SER A 42 -22.70 -5.51 4.00
C SER A 42 -22.80 -4.29 3.11
N LEU A 43 -21.81 -4.13 2.23
CA LEU A 43 -21.80 -3.13 1.16
C LEU A 43 -21.96 -3.78 -0.22
N VAL A 44 -22.38 -5.04 -0.27
CA VAL A 44 -22.55 -5.80 -1.51
C VAL A 44 -23.66 -5.19 -2.36
N THR A 45 -23.36 -5.01 -3.63
CA THR A 45 -24.31 -4.52 -4.64
C THR A 45 -24.57 -5.57 -5.72
N SER A 46 -25.54 -5.31 -6.60
CA SER A 46 -25.79 -6.14 -7.79
C SER A 46 -24.58 -6.23 -8.72
N LEU A 47 -23.76 -5.17 -8.78
CA LEU A 47 -22.52 -5.17 -9.55
C LEU A 47 -21.52 -6.20 -9.02
N ASP A 48 -21.37 -6.29 -7.69
CA ASP A 48 -20.47 -7.26 -7.06
C ASP A 48 -20.91 -8.71 -7.30
N MET A 49 -22.23 -8.93 -7.33
CA MET A 49 -22.81 -10.24 -7.63
C MET A 49 -22.60 -10.65 -9.09
N ALA A 50 -22.58 -9.69 -10.01
CA ALA A 50 -22.33 -9.95 -11.44
C ALA A 50 -20.87 -10.31 -11.75
N ILE A 51 -19.91 -9.91 -10.92
CA ILE A 51 -18.50 -10.27 -11.11
C ILE A 51 -18.33 -11.79 -10.86
N PRO A 52 -17.77 -12.57 -11.80
CA PRO A 52 -17.58 -14.00 -11.58
C PRO A 52 -16.47 -14.27 -10.57
N PHE A 53 -16.56 -15.40 -9.85
CA PHE A 53 -15.43 -15.92 -9.08
C PHE A 53 -14.46 -16.66 -10.01
N ILE A 54 -13.19 -16.25 -10.02
CA ILE A 54 -12.13 -16.85 -10.86
C ILE A 54 -10.91 -17.15 -9.99
N LYS A 55 -10.80 -18.40 -9.54
CA LYS A 55 -9.75 -18.86 -8.60
C LYS A 55 -8.32 -18.62 -9.06
N GLN A 56 -8.04 -18.60 -10.37
CA GLN A 56 -6.70 -18.41 -10.93
C GLN A 56 -6.10 -17.04 -10.58
N PHE A 57 -6.95 -16.03 -10.34
CA PHE A 57 -6.51 -14.70 -9.89
C PHE A 57 -5.90 -14.71 -8.48
N ILE A 58 -5.97 -15.82 -7.74
CA ILE A 58 -5.30 -15.95 -6.45
C ILE A 58 -3.79 -15.73 -6.54
N ILE A 59 -3.18 -16.04 -7.70
CA ILE A 59 -1.76 -15.79 -7.94
C ILE A 59 -1.49 -14.28 -7.97
N ALA A 60 -2.27 -13.52 -8.75
CA ALA A 60 -2.16 -12.06 -8.78
C ALA A 60 -2.46 -11.43 -7.41
N TYR A 61 -3.39 -12.01 -6.65
CA TYR A 61 -3.70 -11.57 -5.29
C TYR A 61 -2.51 -11.77 -4.34
N TRP A 62 -1.87 -12.94 -4.33
CA TRP A 62 -0.69 -13.21 -3.51
C TRP A 62 0.54 -12.40 -3.91
N MET A 63 0.64 -11.99 -5.18
CA MET A 63 1.70 -11.10 -5.63
C MET A 63 1.65 -9.72 -4.97
N TRP A 64 0.57 -9.35 -4.29
CA TRP A 64 0.47 -8.09 -3.55
C TRP A 64 1.63 -7.86 -2.58
N PHE A 65 1.98 -8.85 -1.75
CA PHE A 65 3.03 -8.67 -0.75
C PHE A 65 4.43 -8.51 -1.37
N PRO A 66 4.89 -9.39 -2.28
CA PRO A 66 6.13 -9.17 -3.03
C PRO A 66 6.14 -7.85 -3.80
N PHE A 67 5.04 -7.52 -4.49
CA PHE A 67 4.91 -6.27 -5.24
C PHE A 67 5.09 -5.06 -4.34
N MET A 68 4.42 -5.02 -3.20
CA MET A 68 4.54 -3.94 -2.22
C MET A 68 5.97 -3.80 -1.71
N PHE A 69 6.56 -4.90 -1.24
CA PHE A 69 7.90 -4.89 -0.67
C PHE A 69 8.96 -4.46 -1.69
N ILE A 70 8.99 -5.09 -2.86
CA ILE A 70 9.95 -4.79 -3.93
C ILE A 70 9.81 -3.33 -4.39
N SER A 71 8.58 -2.84 -4.53
CA SER A 71 8.33 -1.45 -4.94
C SER A 71 8.84 -0.45 -3.92
N LEU A 72 8.59 -0.67 -2.64
CA LEU A 72 9.06 0.21 -1.56
C LEU A 72 10.59 0.17 -1.44
N VAL A 73 11.21 -1.01 -1.54
CA VAL A 73 12.68 -1.13 -1.60
C VAL A 73 13.23 -0.36 -2.81
N TYR A 74 12.65 -0.55 -4.00
CA TYR A 74 13.08 0.17 -5.19
C TYR A 74 12.99 1.70 -5.01
N LEU A 75 11.88 2.20 -4.49
CA LEU A 75 11.70 3.62 -4.19
C LEU A 75 12.70 4.10 -3.14
N CYS A 76 13.01 3.30 -2.12
CA CYS A 76 13.97 3.64 -1.07
C CYS A 76 15.35 3.95 -1.65
N PHE A 77 15.84 3.10 -2.57
CA PHE A 77 17.16 3.24 -3.17
C PHE A 77 17.26 4.31 -4.26
N ASN A 78 16.16 4.62 -4.96
CA ASN A 78 16.18 5.43 -6.19
C ASN A 78 15.38 6.74 -6.08
N TYR A 79 14.34 6.79 -5.23
CA TYR A 79 13.39 7.90 -5.12
C TYR A 79 13.03 8.15 -3.64
N ARG A 80 14.02 8.51 -2.82
CA ARG A 80 13.90 8.63 -1.35
C ARG A 80 12.68 9.42 -0.86
N ASN A 81 12.40 10.57 -1.47
CA ASN A 81 11.26 11.39 -1.07
C ASN A 81 9.92 10.70 -1.38
N SER A 82 9.81 10.03 -2.53
CA SER A 82 8.64 9.22 -2.87
C SER A 82 8.50 8.02 -1.93
N TYR A 83 9.61 7.41 -1.52
CA TYR A 83 9.62 6.31 -0.54
C TYR A 83 9.03 6.73 0.80
N TYR A 84 9.55 7.79 1.43
CA TYR A 84 9.02 8.26 2.72
C TYR A 84 7.55 8.63 2.61
N LYS A 85 7.19 9.30 1.51
CA LYS A 85 5.82 9.68 1.25
C LYS A 85 4.91 8.45 1.12
N CYS A 86 5.33 7.40 0.41
CA CYS A 86 4.61 6.13 0.35
C CYS A 86 4.42 5.51 1.74
N VAL A 87 5.50 5.34 2.51
CA VAL A 87 5.45 4.67 3.81
C VAL A 87 4.53 5.43 4.77
N VAL A 88 4.67 6.75 4.88
CA VAL A 88 3.80 7.57 5.74
C VAL A 88 2.33 7.50 5.29
N THR A 89 2.07 7.59 3.98
CA THR A 89 0.71 7.48 3.45
C THR A 89 0.10 6.11 3.74
N MET A 90 0.87 5.03 3.57
CA MET A 90 0.43 3.66 3.89
C MET A 90 0.13 3.51 5.37
N VAL A 91 1.00 3.99 6.26
CA VAL A 91 0.79 3.90 7.72
C VAL A 91 -0.48 4.64 8.13
N ILE A 92 -0.66 5.89 7.70
CA ILE A 92 -1.86 6.67 8.03
C ILE A 92 -3.11 6.01 7.45
N GLY A 93 -3.04 5.52 6.20
CA GLY A 93 -4.17 4.87 5.56
C GLY A 93 -4.55 3.55 6.22
N MET A 94 -3.58 2.72 6.62
CA MET A 94 -3.83 1.49 7.37
C MET A 94 -4.45 1.79 8.74
N ILE A 95 -3.93 2.76 9.49
CA ILE A 95 -4.52 3.20 10.76
C ILE A 95 -5.97 3.64 10.55
N THR A 96 -6.24 4.42 9.49
CA THR A 96 -7.59 4.87 9.15
C THR A 96 -8.51 3.68 8.82
N CYS A 97 -8.02 2.71 8.03
CA CYS A 97 -8.74 1.46 7.79
C CYS A 97 -9.06 0.73 9.10
N TYR A 98 -8.11 0.59 10.02
CA TYR A 98 -8.35 -0.09 11.30
C TYR A 98 -9.35 0.64 12.19
N ILE A 99 -9.34 1.97 12.21
CA ILE A 99 -10.37 2.78 12.89
C ILE A 99 -11.75 2.49 12.27
N ILE A 100 -11.85 2.49 10.94
CA ILE A 100 -13.10 2.19 10.25
C ILE A 100 -13.54 0.75 10.53
N TYR A 101 -12.65 -0.24 10.47
CA TYR A 101 -12.98 -1.62 10.80
C TYR A 101 -13.45 -1.78 12.25
N PHE A 102 -12.93 -0.99 13.18
CA PHE A 102 -13.39 -1.03 14.57
C PHE A 102 -14.84 -0.55 14.72
N PHE A 103 -15.22 0.56 14.07
CA PHE A 103 -16.55 1.17 14.21
C PHE A 103 -17.59 0.71 13.18
N PHE A 104 -17.14 0.33 11.98
CA PHE A 104 -17.95 0.03 10.81
C PHE A 104 -17.26 -1.05 9.96
N GLN A 105 -17.02 -2.23 10.54
CA GLN A 105 -16.53 -3.35 9.73
C GLN A 105 -17.60 -3.83 8.76
N THR A 106 -17.14 -4.22 7.58
CA THR A 106 -17.97 -4.86 6.57
C THR A 106 -17.50 -6.28 6.31
N MET A 107 -18.37 -7.09 5.71
CA MET A 107 -18.08 -8.44 5.26
C MET A 107 -18.34 -8.63 3.77
N VAL A 108 -17.61 -9.58 3.18
CA VAL A 108 -17.77 -9.98 1.78
C VAL A 108 -18.22 -11.44 1.72
N PRO A 109 -19.42 -11.73 1.15
CA PRO A 109 -19.86 -13.09 0.92
C PRO A 109 -18.90 -13.82 -0.02
N ARG A 110 -18.39 -14.97 0.42
CA ARG A 110 -17.47 -15.79 -0.36
C ARG A 110 -18.20 -17.03 -0.91
N PRO A 111 -17.93 -17.40 -2.17
CA PRO A 111 -18.51 -18.61 -2.75
C PRO A 111 -17.88 -19.87 -2.15
N VAL A 112 -18.59 -20.99 -2.25
CA VAL A 112 -18.02 -22.32 -2.00
C VAL A 112 -16.98 -22.62 -3.08
N VAL A 113 -15.74 -22.87 -2.68
CA VAL A 113 -14.63 -23.17 -3.61
C VAL A 113 -14.56 -24.69 -3.82
N SER A 114 -15.07 -25.16 -4.96
CA SER A 114 -15.06 -26.57 -5.37
C SER A 114 -13.75 -26.96 -6.09
N GLY A 115 -13.44 -28.27 -6.07
CA GLY A 115 -12.27 -28.85 -6.75
C GLY A 115 -11.00 -28.95 -5.89
N ASN A 116 -10.03 -29.74 -6.35
CA ASN A 116 -8.79 -30.08 -5.61
C ASN A 116 -7.51 -29.59 -6.29
N ASP A 117 -7.62 -28.83 -7.38
CA ASP A 117 -6.48 -28.21 -8.04
C ASP A 117 -5.75 -27.20 -7.14
N ILE A 118 -4.55 -26.82 -7.57
CA ILE A 118 -3.69 -25.92 -6.81
C ILE A 118 -4.33 -24.55 -6.53
N PHE A 119 -5.11 -24.00 -7.47
CA PHE A 119 -5.77 -22.72 -7.30
C PHE A 119 -6.91 -22.81 -6.28
N SER A 120 -7.72 -23.87 -6.33
CA SER A 120 -8.79 -24.10 -5.36
C SER A 120 -8.23 -24.24 -3.93
N ARG A 121 -7.12 -24.97 -3.77
CA ARG A 121 -6.42 -25.09 -2.48
C ARG A 121 -5.85 -23.75 -2.01
N ALA A 122 -5.24 -22.98 -2.89
CA ALA A 122 -4.69 -21.65 -2.57
C ALA A 122 -5.78 -20.66 -2.12
N VAL A 123 -6.93 -20.63 -2.79
CA VAL A 123 -8.06 -19.79 -2.36
C VAL A 123 -8.58 -20.24 -0.99
N ARG A 124 -8.80 -21.55 -0.78
CA ARG A 124 -9.26 -22.05 0.53
C ARG A 124 -8.27 -21.74 1.65
N PHE A 125 -6.97 -21.88 1.40
CA PHE A 125 -5.93 -21.48 2.36
C PHE A 125 -6.03 -19.99 2.70
N THR A 126 -6.15 -19.14 1.68
CA THR A 126 -6.33 -17.70 1.87
C THR A 126 -7.59 -17.41 2.68
N TYR A 127 -8.71 -18.05 2.37
CA TYR A 127 -9.97 -17.85 3.09
C TYR A 127 -9.93 -18.36 4.54
N SER A 128 -9.11 -19.37 4.85
CA SER A 128 -8.93 -19.84 6.22
C SER A 128 -8.06 -18.92 7.08
N TRP A 129 -7.08 -18.26 6.47
CA TRP A 129 -6.16 -17.37 7.17
C TRP A 129 -6.71 -15.96 7.30
N ASP A 130 -7.28 -15.46 6.20
CA ASP A 130 -7.88 -14.15 6.09
C ASP A 130 -9.40 -14.31 6.09
N LYS A 131 -10.02 -14.10 7.25
CA LYS A 131 -11.48 -14.18 7.40
C LYS A 131 -12.17 -13.06 6.61
N PRO A 132 -13.45 -13.24 6.21
CA PRO A 132 -14.16 -12.29 5.35
C PRO A 132 -14.69 -11.05 6.11
N PHE A 133 -13.94 -10.57 7.11
CA PHE A 133 -14.26 -9.36 7.87
C PHE A 133 -13.14 -8.34 7.63
N ASN A 134 -13.32 -7.08 8.07
CA ASN A 134 -12.40 -5.96 7.78
C ASN A 134 -12.26 -5.61 6.29
N CYS A 135 -13.35 -5.68 5.51
CA CYS A 135 -13.24 -5.49 4.06
C CYS A 135 -13.18 -4.01 3.64
N PHE A 136 -13.95 -3.13 4.28
CA PHE A 136 -14.10 -1.72 3.86
C PHE A 136 -13.32 -0.72 4.72
N PRO A 137 -12.43 0.11 4.14
CA PRO A 137 -11.89 0.07 2.77
C PRO A 137 -10.79 -0.99 2.60
N SER A 138 -10.44 -1.34 1.36
CA SER A 138 -9.42 -2.38 1.09
C SER A 138 -7.98 -1.90 1.31
N ILE A 139 -7.24 -2.52 2.24
CA ILE A 139 -5.79 -2.29 2.43
C ILE A 139 -4.97 -2.73 1.19
N HIS A 140 -5.37 -3.82 0.52
CA HIS A 140 -4.70 -4.30 -0.68
C HIS A 140 -4.72 -3.26 -1.80
N VAL A 141 -5.90 -2.67 -2.02
CA VAL A 141 -6.11 -1.61 -3.02
C VAL A 141 -5.41 -0.33 -2.60
N LEU A 142 -5.56 0.07 -1.33
CA LEU A 142 -4.90 1.25 -0.76
C LEU A 142 -3.38 1.21 -1.02
N ALA A 143 -2.72 0.14 -0.60
CA ALA A 143 -1.26 -0.01 -0.74
C ALA A 143 -0.84 -0.05 -2.21
N SER A 144 -1.56 -0.81 -3.04
CA SER A 144 -1.25 -0.94 -4.48
C SER A 144 -1.37 0.41 -5.18
N TYR A 145 -2.45 1.15 -4.90
CA TYR A 145 -2.70 2.44 -5.49
C TYR A 145 -1.69 3.51 -5.03
N ILE A 146 -1.31 3.52 -3.75
CA ILE A 146 -0.25 4.43 -3.25
C ILE A 146 1.07 4.22 -4.01
N ILE A 147 1.45 2.97 -4.29
CA ILE A 147 2.65 2.66 -5.09
C ILE A 147 2.47 3.16 -6.53
N MET A 148 1.30 2.97 -7.12
CA MET A 148 0.98 3.48 -8.46
C MET A 148 1.10 5.00 -8.53
N ILE A 149 0.57 5.75 -7.54
CA ILE A 149 0.73 7.20 -7.48
C ILE A 149 2.22 7.58 -7.37
N ALA A 150 2.99 6.91 -6.52
CA ALA A 150 4.41 7.22 -6.37
C ALA A 150 5.25 6.88 -7.61
N SER A 151 4.83 5.86 -8.38
CA SER A 151 5.42 5.51 -9.67
C SER A 151 5.33 6.66 -10.69
N ARG A 152 4.44 7.64 -10.50
CA ARG A 152 4.35 8.84 -11.35
C ARG A 152 5.64 9.67 -11.34
N LYS A 153 6.54 9.50 -10.37
CA LYS A 153 7.87 10.16 -10.35
C LYS A 153 8.95 9.44 -11.17
N LEU A 154 8.64 8.27 -11.74
CA LEU A 154 9.56 7.45 -12.51
C LEU A 154 9.55 7.81 -14.01
N ASP A 155 9.46 9.09 -14.35
CA ASP A 155 9.33 9.53 -15.75
C ASP A 155 10.56 9.16 -16.60
N LYS A 156 11.72 9.01 -15.96
CA LYS A 156 12.97 8.53 -16.60
C LYS A 156 13.10 7.00 -16.65
N LYS A 157 12.12 6.26 -16.14
CA LYS A 157 12.12 4.78 -16.04
C LYS A 157 10.77 4.19 -16.47
N PRO A 158 10.35 4.39 -17.74
CA PRO A 158 9.01 4.05 -18.21
C PRO A 158 8.66 2.56 -18.06
N PHE A 159 9.61 1.66 -18.28
CA PHE A 159 9.38 0.22 -18.11
C PHE A 159 9.04 -0.15 -16.65
N ILE A 160 9.75 0.42 -15.68
CA ILE A 160 9.52 0.14 -14.26
C ILE A 160 8.20 0.77 -13.81
N LYS A 161 7.91 1.98 -14.30
CA LYS A 161 6.61 2.65 -14.10
C LYS A 161 5.47 1.78 -14.64
N PHE A 162 5.60 1.26 -15.87
CA PHE A 162 4.62 0.36 -16.46
C PHE A 162 4.45 -0.91 -15.63
N ALA A 163 5.53 -1.59 -15.26
CA ALA A 163 5.48 -2.80 -14.44
C ALA A 163 4.79 -2.56 -13.09
N MET A 164 5.09 -1.46 -12.40
CA MET A 164 4.44 -1.10 -11.14
C MET A 164 2.94 -0.86 -11.30
N ASN A 165 2.52 -0.17 -12.36
CA ASN A 165 1.10 0.07 -12.62
C ASN A 165 0.38 -1.22 -13.03
N PHE A 166 0.98 -2.02 -13.90
CA PHE A 166 0.44 -3.30 -14.31
C PHE A 166 0.22 -4.25 -13.11
N MET A 167 1.23 -4.38 -12.24
CA MET A 167 1.11 -5.19 -11.03
C MET A 167 0.08 -4.64 -10.06
N GLY A 168 0.06 -3.32 -9.84
CA GLY A 168 -0.93 -2.68 -8.97
C GLY A 168 -2.37 -2.91 -9.45
N ILE A 169 -2.62 -2.73 -10.75
CA ILE A 169 -3.93 -3.01 -11.37
C ILE A 169 -4.28 -4.49 -11.25
N SER A 170 -3.32 -5.38 -11.52
CA SER A 170 -3.51 -6.83 -11.42
C SER A 170 -3.93 -7.25 -10.01
N VAL A 171 -3.31 -6.68 -8.97
CA VAL A 171 -3.71 -6.91 -7.58
C VAL A 171 -5.13 -6.38 -7.33
N ILE A 172 -5.42 -5.12 -7.69
CA ILE A 172 -6.74 -4.51 -7.46
C ILE A 172 -7.84 -5.36 -8.11
N VAL A 173 -7.67 -5.73 -9.38
CA VAL A 173 -8.63 -6.56 -10.11
C VAL A 173 -8.73 -7.96 -9.49
N SER A 174 -7.62 -8.54 -9.05
CA SER A 174 -7.64 -9.87 -8.44
C SER A 174 -8.52 -9.92 -7.19
N THR A 175 -8.56 -8.84 -6.38
CA THR A 175 -9.40 -8.79 -5.18
C THR A 175 -10.89 -9.04 -5.47
N GLN A 176 -11.36 -8.66 -6.66
CA GLN A 176 -12.75 -8.82 -7.08
C GLN A 176 -13.01 -10.26 -7.53
N PHE A 177 -12.15 -10.80 -8.38
CA PHE A 177 -12.27 -12.16 -8.90
C PHE A 177 -12.09 -13.23 -7.82
N VAL A 178 -11.27 -12.97 -6.80
CA VAL A 178 -11.12 -13.86 -5.64
C VAL A 178 -12.11 -13.55 -4.51
N LYS A 179 -13.11 -12.68 -4.74
CA LYS A 179 -14.17 -12.34 -3.77
C LYS A 179 -13.64 -11.95 -2.40
N GLN A 180 -12.58 -11.14 -2.39
CA GLN A 180 -11.99 -10.58 -1.17
C GLN A 180 -12.54 -9.21 -0.81
N HIS A 181 -12.96 -8.44 -1.81
CA HIS A 181 -13.48 -7.08 -1.64
C HIS A 181 -14.65 -6.84 -2.58
N VAL A 182 -15.56 -5.95 -2.18
CA VAL A 182 -16.57 -5.37 -3.08
C VAL A 182 -16.04 -4.10 -3.74
N ILE A 183 -16.70 -3.65 -4.80
CA ILE A 183 -16.31 -2.47 -5.58
C ILE A 183 -16.26 -1.20 -4.72
N LEU A 184 -17.14 -1.06 -3.73
CA LEU A 184 -17.10 0.08 -2.82
C LEU A 184 -15.82 0.12 -1.97
N ASP A 185 -15.28 -1.04 -1.58
CA ASP A 185 -14.00 -1.11 -0.86
C ASP A 185 -12.85 -0.53 -1.70
N LEU A 186 -12.91 -0.72 -3.02
CA LEU A 186 -11.90 -0.25 -3.97
C LEU A 186 -11.98 1.26 -4.15
N ILE A 187 -13.19 1.77 -4.41
CA ILE A 187 -13.44 3.19 -4.64
C ILE A 187 -12.98 3.99 -3.42
N PHE A 188 -13.40 3.59 -2.22
CA PHE A 188 -13.03 4.29 -1.00
C PHE A 188 -11.55 4.15 -0.65
N ALA A 189 -10.92 3.00 -0.92
CA ALA A 189 -9.47 2.87 -0.72
C ALA A 189 -8.67 3.80 -1.65
N ILE A 190 -9.08 3.95 -2.91
CA ILE A 190 -8.46 4.85 -3.87
C ILE A 190 -8.65 6.32 -3.45
N LEU A 191 -9.86 6.70 -3.05
CA LEU A 191 -10.15 8.05 -2.55
C LEU A 191 -9.33 8.37 -1.30
N LEU A 192 -9.31 7.44 -0.33
CA LEU A 192 -8.52 7.58 0.89
C LEU A 192 -7.03 7.73 0.58
N ALA A 193 -6.48 6.92 -0.33
CA ALA A 193 -5.10 7.03 -0.78
C ALA A 193 -4.80 8.40 -1.41
N GLU A 194 -5.63 8.89 -2.35
CA GLU A 194 -5.43 10.21 -2.98
C GLU A 194 -5.44 11.34 -1.94
N ILE A 195 -6.41 11.32 -1.01
CA ILE A 195 -6.56 12.35 0.04
C ILE A 195 -5.30 12.37 0.90
N ILE A 196 -4.94 11.24 1.52
CA ILE A 196 -3.77 11.17 2.42
C ILE A 196 -2.50 11.52 1.66
N TYR A 197 -2.31 10.97 0.45
CA TYR A 197 -1.09 11.21 -0.32
C TYR A 197 -0.91 12.68 -0.70
N ARG A 198 -2.00 13.42 -0.94
CA ARG A 198 -1.96 14.87 -1.20
C ARG A 198 -1.64 15.67 0.06
N PHE A 199 -2.25 15.35 1.19
CA PHE A 199 -1.93 15.99 2.47
C PHE A 199 -0.47 15.78 2.89
N VAL A 200 0.02 14.53 2.80
CA VAL A 200 1.44 14.22 3.05
C VAL A 200 2.34 14.95 2.05
N ALA A 201 1.89 15.16 0.80
CA ALA A 201 2.63 15.97 -0.19
C ALA A 201 2.84 17.39 0.31
N GLY A 202 1.75 18.05 0.72
CA GLY A 202 1.76 19.43 1.19
C GLY A 202 2.73 19.56 2.35
N PHE A 203 2.59 18.69 3.36
CA PHE A 203 3.44 18.71 4.54
C PHE A 203 4.93 18.51 4.23
N ILE A 204 5.29 17.56 3.36
CA ILE A 204 6.69 17.31 2.99
C ILE A 204 7.26 18.46 2.13
N LEU A 205 6.49 18.98 1.17
CA LEU A 205 6.92 20.09 0.30
C LEU A 205 7.13 21.37 1.11
N GLU A 206 6.22 21.70 2.02
CA GLU A 206 6.32 22.87 2.90
C GLU A 206 7.56 22.81 3.78
N ARG A 207 7.82 21.66 4.45
CA ARG A 207 9.03 21.52 5.27
C ARG A 207 10.31 21.54 4.44
N GLY A 208 10.30 20.97 3.23
CA GLY A 208 11.43 21.03 2.31
C GLY A 208 11.75 22.47 1.86
N LEU A 209 10.73 23.29 1.61
CA LEU A 209 10.88 24.71 1.29
C LEU A 209 11.39 25.52 2.49
N ILE A 210 10.86 25.27 3.69
CA ILE A 210 11.31 25.92 4.93
C ILE A 210 12.79 25.61 5.21
N TRP A 211 13.19 24.35 5.07
CA TRP A 211 14.59 23.94 5.26
C TRP A 211 15.52 24.56 4.22
N LYS A 212 15.11 24.61 2.95
CA LYS A 212 15.87 25.33 1.91
C LYS A 212 16.02 26.81 2.25
N LYS A 213 14.95 27.49 2.67
CA LYS A 213 15.00 28.89 3.08
C LYS A 213 15.93 29.11 4.28
N LYS A 214 15.86 28.26 5.32
CA LYS A 214 16.78 28.31 6.47
C LYS A 214 18.23 28.10 6.08
N LEU A 215 18.51 27.13 5.21
CA LEU A 215 19.87 26.84 4.76
C LEU A 215 20.43 27.98 3.90
N CYS A 216 19.64 28.50 2.96
CA CYS A 216 20.02 29.67 2.16
C CYS A 216 20.33 30.86 3.07
N TRP A 217 19.43 31.18 4.00
CA TRP A 217 19.62 32.26 4.97
C TRP A 217 20.91 32.10 5.77
N TRP A 218 21.17 30.90 6.31
CA TRP A 218 22.39 30.60 7.07
C TRP A 218 23.67 30.75 6.24
N LEU A 219 23.66 30.32 4.98
CA LEU A 219 24.80 30.50 4.07
C LEU A 219 25.05 31.99 3.75
N THR A 220 24.01 32.79 3.55
CA THR A 220 24.16 34.26 3.41
C THR A 220 24.74 34.90 4.65
N MET A 221 24.29 34.49 5.85
CA MET A 221 24.80 35.03 7.12
C MET A 221 26.28 34.69 7.32
N LYS A 222 26.67 33.45 7.04
CA LYS A 222 28.07 33.03 7.12
C LYS A 222 28.97 33.84 6.19
N LYS A 223 28.53 34.06 4.94
CA LYS A 223 29.28 34.84 3.95
C LYS A 223 29.47 36.31 4.35
N LYS A 224 28.53 36.88 5.11
CA LYS A 224 28.59 38.26 5.62
C LYS A 224 29.48 38.43 6.85
N LEU A 225 29.79 37.34 7.56
CA LEU A 225 30.68 37.32 8.72
C LEU A 225 32.15 37.09 8.34
N GLU A 226 32.41 36.59 7.13
CA GLU A 226 33.74 36.30 6.58
C GLU A 226 34.27 37.43 5.66
N THR A 227 33.51 38.52 5.49
CA THR A 227 33.85 39.75 4.75
C THR A 227 33.82 40.95 5.68
#